data_AF-A0A2V9PIB4-F1
#
_entry.id   AF-A0A2V9PIB4-F1
#
_cell.length_a   1.000
_cell.length_b   1.000
_cell.length_c   1.000
_cell.angle_alpha   90.00
_cell.angle_beta   90.00
_cell.angle_gamma   90.00
#
_symmetry.space_group_name_H-M   'P 1'
#
loop_
_entity.id
_entity.type
_entity.pdbx_description
1 polymer ?
#
loop_
_entity_poly.entity_id
_entity_poly.type
_entity_poly.pdbx_seq_one_letter_code
_entity_poly.pdbx_strand_id
1 'polypeptide(L)'
;MFLRCLEESFGRDRFDTFLREYLDQFAFQSITTSQFIDYLRSKLLCQRPNSATGLSIEEWVYAPGLPRTAPRPISDALATVEQQASRWLRGEIALKDIQTSEWSTQEWLHFLRYISGKIDSAGMEALDREFRLTWSGNAELQFQWLVMAIEKDYEPAYKRLEEFLNTIGRRKYVKPLYGELVKTPQGKQWALSIYRKARPRYHPITRAAVSEVLREGRS
;
A
#
# COMPACT_ATOMS: atom_id res chain seq x y z
N MET A 1 1.78 -7.61 -11.75
CA MET A 1 2.56 -8.85 -11.52
C MET A 1 2.41 -9.83 -12.68
N PHE A 2 1.22 -10.34 -13.00
CA PHE A 2 1.06 -11.31 -14.08
C PHE A 2 1.55 -10.81 -15.46
N LEU A 3 1.07 -9.64 -15.90
CA LEU A 3 1.52 -9.03 -17.17
C LEU A 3 3.03 -8.75 -17.21
N ARG A 4 3.63 -8.42 -16.07
CA ARG A 4 5.08 -8.23 -15.94
C ARG A 4 5.83 -9.55 -16.11
N CYS A 5 5.29 -10.65 -15.59
CA CYS A 5 5.85 -11.99 -15.80
C CYS A 5 5.81 -12.36 -17.29
N LEU A 6 4.73 -12.03 -18.00
CA LEU A 6 4.65 -12.19 -19.46
C LEU A 6 5.71 -11.34 -20.19
N GLU A 7 5.87 -10.07 -19.80
CA GLU A 7 6.93 -9.21 -20.35
C GLU A 7 8.32 -9.81 -20.15
N GLU A 8 8.63 -10.34 -18.96
CA GLU A 8 9.94 -10.95 -18.65
C GLU A 8 10.16 -12.27 -19.40
N SER A 9 9.11 -13.08 -19.57
CA SER A 9 9.19 -14.35 -20.31
C SER A 9 9.31 -14.19 -21.83
N PHE A 10 8.64 -13.19 -22.40
CA PHE A 10 8.54 -13.01 -23.86
C PHE A 10 9.35 -11.83 -24.41
N GLY A 11 9.84 -10.95 -23.54
CA GLY A 11 10.53 -9.71 -23.89
C GLY A 11 9.55 -8.57 -24.16
N ARG A 12 10.01 -7.34 -23.86
CA ARG A 12 9.20 -6.11 -23.97
C ARG A 12 8.62 -5.91 -25.37
N ASP A 13 9.43 -5.98 -26.42
CA ASP A 13 8.96 -5.66 -27.77
C ASP A 13 7.78 -6.54 -28.22
N ARG A 14 7.83 -7.84 -27.90
CA ARG A 14 6.76 -8.78 -28.22
C ARG A 14 5.54 -8.55 -27.35
N PHE A 15 5.75 -8.33 -26.06
CA PHE A 15 4.67 -8.07 -25.12
C PHE A 15 3.93 -6.77 -25.46
N ASP A 16 4.66 -5.71 -25.81
CA ASP A 16 4.09 -4.42 -26.21
C ASP A 16 3.31 -4.52 -27.53
N THR A 17 3.82 -5.30 -28.49
CA THR A 17 3.11 -5.58 -29.75
C THR A 17 1.80 -6.33 -29.48
N PHE A 18 1.86 -7.40 -28.67
CA PHE A 18 0.67 -8.13 -28.22
C PHE A 18 -0.34 -7.22 -27.52
N LEU A 19 0.12 -6.34 -26.62
CA LEU A 19 -0.75 -5.45 -25.86
C LEU A 19 -1.44 -4.43 -26.77
N ARG A 20 -0.72 -3.89 -27.77
CA ARG A 20 -1.29 -2.98 -28.78
C ARG A 20 -2.39 -3.68 -29.58
N GLU A 21 -2.08 -4.85 -30.15
CA GLU A 21 -3.05 -5.62 -30.94
C GLU A 21 -4.26 -6.05 -30.11
N TYR A 22 -4.05 -6.39 -28.82
CA TYR A 22 -5.13 -6.71 -27.89
C TYR A 22 -6.07 -5.51 -27.70
N LEU A 23 -5.53 -4.31 -27.48
CA LEU A 23 -6.33 -3.09 -27.31
C LEU A 23 -7.09 -2.73 -28.59
N ASP A 24 -6.47 -2.88 -29.76
CA ASP A 24 -7.10 -2.62 -31.05
C ASP A 24 -8.22 -3.62 -31.34
N GLN A 25 -7.99 -4.92 -31.10
CA GLN A 25 -8.96 -5.99 -31.34
C GLN A 25 -10.24 -5.83 -30.50
N PHE A 26 -10.09 -5.42 -29.24
CA PHE A 26 -11.19 -5.33 -28.27
C PHE A 26 -11.60 -3.89 -27.96
N ALA A 27 -11.23 -2.94 -28.81
CA ALA A 27 -11.63 -1.56 -28.68
C ALA A 27 -13.17 -1.44 -28.59
N PHE A 28 -13.65 -0.70 -27.60
CA PHE A 28 -15.07 -0.46 -27.32
C PHE A 28 -15.91 -1.73 -27.06
N GLN A 29 -15.28 -2.83 -26.67
CA GLN A 29 -15.94 -4.10 -26.34
C GLN A 29 -15.78 -4.45 -24.86
N SER A 30 -16.70 -5.28 -24.36
CA SER A 30 -16.54 -5.98 -23.09
C SER A 30 -16.08 -7.41 -23.37
N ILE A 31 -15.06 -7.87 -22.65
CA ILE A 31 -14.57 -9.24 -22.77
C ILE A 31 -14.55 -9.94 -21.42
N THR A 32 -14.63 -11.26 -21.47
CA THR A 32 -14.47 -12.16 -20.33
C THR A 32 -13.01 -12.56 -20.15
N THR A 33 -12.69 -13.06 -18.96
CA THR A 33 -11.37 -13.64 -18.65
C THR A 33 -11.01 -14.78 -19.62
N SER A 34 -11.97 -15.64 -19.98
CA SER A 34 -11.72 -16.75 -20.91
C SER A 34 -11.33 -16.24 -22.30
N GLN A 35 -12.04 -15.21 -22.81
CA GLN A 35 -11.69 -14.58 -24.09
C GLN A 35 -10.28 -13.97 -24.07
N PHE A 36 -9.89 -13.34 -22.96
CA PHE A 36 -8.51 -12.85 -22.79
C PHE A 36 -7.48 -14.00 -22.83
N ILE A 37 -7.74 -15.11 -22.11
CA ILE A 37 -6.83 -16.26 -22.08
C ILE A 37 -6.68 -16.91 -23.47
N ASP A 38 -7.78 -17.04 -24.21
CA ASP A 38 -7.76 -17.60 -25.56
C ASP A 38 -6.98 -16.69 -26.52
N TYR A 39 -7.15 -15.37 -26.40
CA TYR A 39 -6.36 -14.40 -27.15
C TYR A 39 -4.87 -14.47 -26.78
N LEU A 40 -4.55 -14.52 -25.48
CA LEU A 40 -3.18 -14.65 -24.97
C LEU A 40 -2.49 -15.91 -25.52
N ARG A 41 -3.19 -17.05 -25.50
CA ARG A 41 -2.70 -18.33 -26.04
C ARG A 41 -2.44 -18.24 -27.54
N SER A 42 -3.40 -17.71 -28.29
CA SER A 42 -3.35 -17.66 -29.76
C SER A 42 -2.42 -16.59 -30.33
N LYS A 43 -2.10 -15.54 -29.57
CA LYS A 43 -1.29 -14.40 -30.05
C LYS A 43 0.08 -14.27 -29.40
N LEU A 44 0.26 -14.68 -28.15
CA LEU A 44 1.54 -14.57 -27.46
C LEU A 44 2.19 -15.93 -27.21
N LEU A 45 1.48 -16.86 -26.56
CA LEU A 45 2.07 -18.14 -26.14
C LEU A 45 2.43 -19.04 -27.33
N CYS A 46 1.64 -19.02 -28.40
CA CYS A 46 1.91 -19.78 -29.62
C CYS A 46 3.24 -19.39 -30.30
N GLN A 47 3.70 -18.15 -30.11
CA GLN A 47 4.92 -17.66 -30.75
C GLN A 47 6.19 -18.28 -30.14
N ARG A 48 6.13 -18.64 -28.85
CA ARG A 48 7.20 -19.34 -28.13
C ARG A 48 6.64 -20.29 -27.06
N PRO A 49 6.29 -21.53 -27.43
CA PRO A 49 5.76 -22.52 -26.49
C PRO A 49 6.70 -22.79 -25.31
N ASN A 50 8.03 -22.72 -25.55
CA ASN A 50 9.06 -22.96 -24.53
C ASN A 50 9.40 -21.73 -23.67
N SER A 51 8.96 -20.51 -24.05
CA SER A 51 9.18 -19.30 -23.23
C SER A 51 8.21 -19.24 -22.04
N ALA A 52 7.11 -19.99 -22.09
CA ALA A 52 6.15 -20.13 -21.00
C ALA A 52 6.46 -21.31 -20.07
N THR A 53 7.60 -22.00 -20.23
CA THR A 53 7.95 -23.13 -19.37
C THR A 53 8.05 -22.67 -17.91
N GLY A 54 7.11 -23.10 -17.07
CA GLY A 54 6.98 -22.68 -15.66
C GLY A 54 5.97 -21.55 -15.41
N LEU A 55 5.36 -20.98 -16.45
CA LEU A 55 4.26 -20.02 -16.35
C LEU A 55 2.91 -20.73 -16.48
N SER A 56 2.26 -21.02 -15.36
CA SER A 56 0.88 -21.53 -15.33
C SER A 56 -0.12 -20.37 -15.39
N ILE A 57 -0.80 -20.20 -16.53
CA ILE A 57 -1.83 -19.15 -16.69
C ILE A 57 -2.97 -19.38 -15.69
N GLU A 58 -3.32 -20.64 -15.49
CA GLU A 58 -4.38 -21.06 -14.59
C GLU A 58 -4.04 -20.72 -13.13
N GLU A 59 -2.78 -20.92 -12.73
CA GLU A 59 -2.31 -20.52 -11.39
C GLU A 59 -2.37 -19.00 -11.23
N TRP A 60 -1.93 -18.23 -12.24
CA TRP A 60 -1.96 -16.76 -12.19
C TRP A 60 -3.36 -16.16 -12.12
N VAL A 61 -4.35 -16.79 -12.77
CA VAL A 61 -5.69 -16.22 -12.93
C VAL A 61 -6.67 -16.74 -11.86
N TYR A 62 -6.56 -18.01 -11.46
CA TYR A 62 -7.57 -18.67 -10.65
C TYR A 62 -7.08 -19.15 -9.28
N ALA A 63 -5.78 -19.35 -9.08
CA ALA A 63 -5.28 -19.79 -7.77
C ALA A 63 -5.19 -18.62 -6.78
N PRO A 64 -5.39 -18.87 -5.47
CA PRO A 64 -5.21 -17.85 -4.45
C PRO A 64 -3.73 -17.51 -4.25
N GLY A 65 -3.45 -16.24 -3.96
CA GLY A 65 -2.09 -15.74 -3.70
C GLY A 65 -1.30 -15.41 -4.96
N LEU A 66 0.02 -15.24 -4.81
CA LEU A 66 0.94 -15.05 -5.94
C LEU A 66 1.62 -16.39 -6.26
N PRO A 67 1.79 -16.74 -7.54
CA PRO A 67 2.57 -17.92 -7.93
C PRO A 67 4.01 -17.84 -7.40
N ARG A 68 4.63 -18.99 -7.15
CA ARG A 68 6.03 -19.05 -6.70
C ARG A 68 7.00 -18.40 -7.70
N THR A 69 6.64 -18.42 -8.97
CA THR A 69 7.40 -17.84 -10.09
C THR A 69 7.12 -16.34 -10.29
N ALA A 70 6.30 -15.72 -9.45
CA ALA A 70 6.02 -14.30 -9.54
C ALA A 70 7.32 -13.47 -9.45
N PRO A 71 7.56 -12.56 -10.40
CA PRO A 71 8.71 -11.66 -10.34
C PRO A 71 8.74 -10.91 -9.01
N ARG A 72 9.92 -10.64 -8.48
CA ARG A 72 10.07 -9.78 -7.30
C ARG A 72 10.66 -8.45 -7.76
N PRO A 73 9.89 -7.35 -7.76
CA PRO A 73 10.44 -6.04 -8.08
C PRO A 73 11.56 -5.69 -7.10
N ILE A 74 12.72 -5.31 -7.63
CA ILE A 74 13.86 -4.83 -6.86
C ILE A 74 13.99 -3.33 -7.14
N SER A 75 14.36 -2.55 -6.13
CA SER A 75 14.63 -1.12 -6.26
C SER A 75 15.85 -0.75 -5.44
N ASP A 76 16.89 -0.27 -6.13
CA ASP A 76 18.14 0.17 -5.49
C ASP A 76 17.92 1.34 -4.54
N ALA A 77 16.99 2.24 -4.89
CA ALA A 77 16.58 3.35 -4.03
C ALA A 77 15.97 2.83 -2.71
N LEU A 78 15.03 1.89 -2.79
CA LEU A 78 14.42 1.30 -1.58
C LEU A 78 15.42 0.48 -0.76
N ALA A 79 16.34 -0.23 -1.42
CA ALA A 79 17.42 -0.95 -0.72
C ALA A 79 18.35 0.02 0.04
N THR A 80 18.67 1.17 -0.56
CA THR A 80 19.46 2.23 0.08
C THR A 80 18.74 2.81 1.30
N VAL A 81 17.43 3.04 1.19
CA VAL A 81 16.58 3.47 2.32
C VAL A 81 16.61 2.45 3.46
N GLU A 82 16.43 1.16 3.16
CA GLU A 82 16.49 0.10 4.18
C GLU A 82 17.86 0.01 4.85
N GLN A 83 18.94 0.19 4.09
CA GLN A 83 20.30 0.19 4.64
C GLN A 83 20.46 1.34 5.65
N GLN A 84 20.06 2.56 5.29
CA GLN A 84 20.11 3.70 6.20
C GLN A 84 19.23 3.50 7.44
N ALA A 85 17.99 3.02 7.26
CA ALA A 85 17.09 2.71 8.36
C ALA A 85 17.69 1.67 9.32
N SER A 86 18.31 0.63 8.78
CA SER A 86 18.95 -0.43 9.58
C SER A 86 20.14 0.09 10.39
N ARG A 87 20.97 0.95 9.80
CA ARG A 87 22.10 1.57 10.50
C ARG A 87 21.62 2.45 11.65
N TRP A 88 20.58 3.24 11.42
CA TRP A 88 19.96 4.06 12.46
C TRP A 88 19.37 3.20 13.59
N LEU A 89 18.61 2.14 13.27
CA LEU A 89 18.05 1.24 14.27
C LEU A 89 19.12 0.53 15.12
N ARG A 90 20.34 0.34 14.61
CA ARG A 90 21.48 -0.19 15.36
C ARG A 90 22.28 0.88 16.11
N GLY A 91 21.90 2.15 16.01
CA GLY A 91 22.60 3.27 16.64
C GLY A 91 23.92 3.64 15.96
N GLU A 92 24.18 3.16 14.74
CA GLU A 92 25.43 3.45 14.01
C GLU A 92 25.47 4.85 13.41
N ILE A 93 24.29 5.45 13.18
CA ILE A 93 24.12 6.81 12.68
C ILE A 93 23.00 7.51 13.46
N ALA A 94 23.07 8.84 13.57
CA ALA A 94 21.96 9.60 14.12
C ALA A 94 20.86 9.80 13.07
N LEU A 95 19.65 10.12 13.53
CA LEU A 95 18.50 10.31 12.64
C LEU A 95 18.72 11.45 11.62
N LYS A 96 19.36 12.54 12.06
CA LYS A 96 19.76 13.68 11.22
C LYS A 96 20.76 13.31 10.11
N ASP A 97 21.46 12.17 10.25
CA ASP A 97 22.46 11.72 9.28
C ASP A 97 21.82 10.83 8.18
N ILE A 98 20.51 10.54 8.29
CA ILE A 98 19.75 9.89 7.23
C ILE A 98 19.48 10.92 6.12
N GLN A 99 19.92 10.62 4.91
CA GLN A 99 19.79 11.52 3.76
C GLN A 99 18.38 11.44 3.16
N THR A 100 17.44 12.17 3.74
CA THR A 100 16.03 12.15 3.35
C THR A 100 15.60 13.29 2.42
N SER A 101 16.49 14.24 2.13
CA SER A 101 16.18 15.48 1.38
C SER A 101 15.70 15.23 -0.05
N GLU A 102 16.18 14.16 -0.69
CA GLU A 102 15.83 13.80 -2.07
C GLU A 102 14.79 12.67 -2.13
N TRP A 103 14.30 12.20 -0.98
CA TRP A 103 13.37 11.08 -0.96
C TRP A 103 12.03 11.44 -1.58
N SER A 104 11.61 10.57 -2.50
CA SER A 104 10.24 10.52 -2.96
C SER A 104 9.28 10.10 -1.84
N THR A 105 7.98 10.28 -2.07
CA THR A 105 6.94 9.75 -1.18
C THR A 105 7.06 8.23 -0.99
N GLN A 106 7.47 7.48 -2.02
CA GLN A 106 7.58 6.02 -1.92
C GLN A 106 8.73 5.60 -1.02
N GLU A 107 9.88 6.27 -1.11
CA GLU A 107 11.03 6.03 -0.22
C GLU A 107 10.68 6.35 1.23
N TRP A 108 9.99 7.46 1.48
CA TRP A 108 9.48 7.78 2.82
C TRP A 108 8.49 6.75 3.34
N LEU A 109 7.52 6.31 2.53
CA LEU A 109 6.57 5.27 2.94
C LEU A 109 7.28 3.95 3.23
N HIS A 110 8.29 3.61 2.42
CA HIS A 110 9.09 2.41 2.61
C HIS A 110 9.88 2.46 3.91
N PHE A 111 10.54 3.58 4.17
CA PHE A 111 11.23 3.85 5.44
C PHE A 111 10.31 3.66 6.64
N LEU A 112 9.16 4.36 6.67
CA LEU A 112 8.22 4.30 7.78
C LEU A 112 7.66 2.89 8.01
N ARG A 113 7.33 2.16 6.94
CA ARG A 113 6.88 0.76 7.05
C ARG A 113 7.97 -0.18 7.51
N TYR A 114 9.22 0.05 7.08
CA TYR A 114 10.35 -0.78 7.47
C TYR A 114 10.64 -0.68 8.96
N ILE A 115 10.46 0.50 9.56
CA ILE A 115 10.76 0.77 10.96
C ILE A 115 9.56 0.62 11.91
N SER A 116 8.32 0.62 11.41
CA SER A 116 7.11 0.67 12.26
C SER A 116 7.05 -0.44 13.32
N GLY A 117 7.45 -1.66 12.96
CA GLY A 117 7.51 -2.79 13.90
C GLY A 117 8.72 -2.79 14.84
N LYS A 118 9.66 -1.86 14.67
CA LYS A 118 10.99 -1.87 15.31
C LYS A 118 11.23 -0.69 16.25
N ILE A 119 10.29 0.26 16.30
CA ILE A 119 10.36 1.44 17.17
C ILE A 119 9.19 1.47 18.15
N ASP A 120 9.36 2.25 19.21
CA ASP A 120 8.34 2.57 20.21
C ASP A 120 7.91 4.04 20.10
N SER A 121 7.14 4.51 21.09
CA SER A 121 6.67 5.90 21.16
C SER A 121 7.82 6.92 21.25
N ALA A 122 8.95 6.57 21.90
CA ALA A 122 10.12 7.43 21.95
C ALA A 122 10.80 7.55 20.57
N GLY A 123 10.86 6.46 19.81
CA GLY A 123 11.30 6.48 18.42
C GLY A 123 10.40 7.32 17.52
N MET A 124 9.07 7.26 17.73
CA MET A 124 8.12 8.14 17.05
C MET A 124 8.39 9.62 17.37
N GLU A 125 8.66 9.95 18.63
CA GLU A 125 8.95 11.32 19.04
C GLU A 125 10.23 11.86 18.39
N ALA A 126 11.29 11.05 18.32
CA ALA A 126 12.54 11.43 17.65
C ALA A 126 12.30 11.73 16.16
N LEU A 127 11.52 10.89 15.48
CA LEU A 127 11.15 11.06 14.08
C LEU A 127 10.32 12.31 13.84
N ASP A 128 9.33 12.59 14.69
CA ASP A 128 8.47 13.76 14.51
C ASP A 128 9.23 15.07 14.79
N ARG A 129 10.17 15.05 15.73
CA ARG A 129 11.03 16.19 16.04
C ARG A 129 11.92 16.56 14.85
N GLU A 130 12.50 15.56 14.20
CA GLU A 130 13.41 15.76 13.07
C GLU A 130 12.65 16.08 11.77
N PHE A 131 11.61 15.29 11.46
CA PHE A 131 10.98 15.30 10.14
C PHE A 131 9.56 15.89 10.12
N ARG A 132 8.99 16.23 11.28
CA ARG A 132 7.65 16.85 11.43
C ARG A 132 6.54 16.07 10.72
N LEU A 133 6.59 14.74 10.80
CA LEU A 133 5.71 13.81 10.09
C LEU A 133 4.23 13.96 10.47
N THR A 134 3.93 14.32 11.72
CA THR A 134 2.57 14.58 12.18
C THR A 134 1.89 15.61 11.28
N TRP A 135 2.56 16.72 10.98
CA TRP A 135 2.00 17.81 10.19
C TRP A 135 2.37 17.76 8.70
N SER A 136 2.77 16.58 8.21
CA SER A 136 3.06 16.40 6.78
C SER A 136 1.87 16.83 5.90
N GLY A 137 2.18 17.55 4.82
CA GLY A 137 1.20 17.94 3.79
C GLY A 137 0.84 16.81 2.84
N ASN A 138 1.58 15.70 2.85
CA ASN A 138 1.33 14.54 2.00
C ASN A 138 0.39 13.55 2.71
N ALA A 139 -0.80 13.36 2.15
CA ALA A 139 -1.82 12.51 2.76
C ALA A 139 -1.41 11.03 2.87
N GLU A 140 -0.54 10.52 2.00
CA GLU A 140 -0.04 9.13 2.11
C GLU A 140 0.93 8.98 3.28
N LEU A 141 1.87 9.92 3.44
CA LEU A 141 2.80 9.93 4.56
C LEU A 141 2.08 10.10 5.88
N GLN A 142 1.16 11.06 5.92
CA GLN A 142 0.35 11.31 7.09
C GLN A 142 -0.51 10.12 7.45
N PHE A 143 -1.13 9.45 6.47
CA PHE A 143 -1.88 8.21 6.74
C PHE A 143 -0.98 7.13 7.37
N GLN A 144 0.20 6.86 6.79
CA GLN A 144 1.13 5.87 7.32
C GLN A 144 1.60 6.22 8.73
N TRP A 145 1.93 7.50 8.96
CA TRP A 145 2.35 8.02 10.27
C TRP A 145 1.25 7.90 11.32
N LEU A 146 0.01 8.24 10.97
CA LEU A 146 -1.13 8.16 11.88
C LEU A 146 -1.51 6.72 12.23
N VAL A 147 -1.33 5.76 11.32
CA VAL A 147 -1.45 4.33 11.64
C VAL A 147 -0.42 3.96 12.71
N MET A 148 0.86 4.30 12.49
CA MET A 148 1.93 4.05 13.47
C MET A 148 1.65 4.73 14.80
N ALA A 149 1.10 5.94 14.80
CA ALA A 149 0.77 6.65 16.03
C ALA A 149 -0.30 5.94 16.87
N ILE A 150 -1.29 5.31 16.23
CA ILE A 150 -2.28 4.49 16.95
C ILE A 150 -1.62 3.22 17.48
N GLU A 151 -0.80 2.54 16.67
CA GLU A 151 -0.13 1.29 17.06
C GLU A 151 0.87 1.45 18.21
N LYS A 152 1.41 2.66 18.40
CA LYS A 152 2.46 2.98 19.38
C LYS A 152 1.99 3.91 20.50
N ASP A 153 0.69 4.19 20.59
CA ASP A 153 0.10 5.13 21.53
C ASP A 153 0.82 6.50 21.55
N TYR A 154 1.16 7.01 20.35
CA TYR A 154 1.84 8.30 20.19
C TYR A 154 0.83 9.45 20.20
N GLU A 155 0.46 9.87 21.41
CA GLU A 155 -0.54 10.92 21.67
C GLU A 155 -0.30 12.28 20.96
N PRO A 156 0.95 12.77 20.76
CA PRO A 156 1.17 14.03 20.08
C PRO A 156 0.55 14.11 18.67
N ALA A 157 0.35 12.98 18.00
CA ALA A 157 -0.29 12.91 16.69
C ALA A 157 -1.84 12.83 16.74
N TYR A 158 -2.45 12.69 17.91
CA TYR A 158 -3.89 12.41 18.06
C TYR A 158 -4.79 13.57 17.62
N LYS A 159 -4.37 14.82 17.89
CA LYS A 159 -5.08 15.99 17.35
C LYS A 159 -5.14 15.92 15.83
N ARG A 160 -4.00 15.59 15.21
CA ARG A 160 -3.92 15.50 13.75
C ARG A 160 -4.73 14.34 13.20
N LEU A 161 -4.77 13.20 13.90
CA LEU A 161 -5.61 12.05 13.56
C LEU A 161 -7.08 12.45 13.49
N GLU A 162 -7.58 13.14 14.51
CA GLU A 162 -8.97 13.61 14.54
C GLU A 162 -9.25 14.59 13.38
N GLU A 163 -8.37 15.55 13.12
CA GLU A 163 -8.51 16.47 11.98
C GLU A 163 -8.50 15.71 10.64
N PHE A 164 -7.62 14.73 10.48
CA PHE A 164 -7.51 13.92 9.27
C PHE A 164 -8.82 13.17 8.98
N LEU A 165 -9.36 12.49 9.99
CA LEU A 165 -10.61 11.74 9.87
C LEU A 165 -11.83 12.66 9.69
N ASN A 166 -11.81 13.89 10.21
CA ASN A 166 -12.91 14.83 9.99
C ASN A 166 -12.91 15.49 8.60
N THR A 167 -11.75 15.56 7.94
CA THR A 167 -11.59 16.24 6.64
C THR A 167 -11.56 15.26 5.46
N ILE A 168 -10.95 14.09 5.60
CA ILE A 168 -10.74 13.15 4.48
C ILE A 168 -11.67 11.94 4.58
N GLY A 169 -12.49 11.73 3.55
CA GLY A 169 -13.44 10.61 3.45
C GLY A 169 -12.99 9.42 2.56
N ARG A 170 -11.74 9.39 2.10
CA ARG A 170 -11.24 8.34 1.19
C ARG A 170 -11.11 7.02 1.96
N ARG A 171 -11.90 6.00 1.56
CA ARG A 171 -11.94 4.67 2.22
C ARG A 171 -10.56 4.04 2.44
N LYS A 172 -9.62 4.25 1.50
CA LYS A 172 -8.24 3.79 1.59
C LYS A 172 -7.55 4.18 2.91
N TYR A 173 -7.84 5.37 3.44
CA TYR A 173 -7.22 5.86 4.67
C TYR A 173 -8.11 5.63 5.89
N VAL A 174 -9.39 5.96 5.78
CA VAL A 174 -10.27 5.95 6.96
C VAL A 174 -10.59 4.55 7.44
N LYS A 175 -10.77 3.55 6.55
CA LYS A 175 -11.08 2.17 6.98
C LYS A 175 -9.95 1.58 7.83
N PRO A 176 -8.66 1.65 7.41
CA PRO A 176 -7.57 1.17 8.25
C PRO A 176 -7.40 1.97 9.55
N LEU A 177 -7.47 3.31 9.53
CA LEU A 177 -7.32 4.12 10.76
C LEU A 177 -8.39 3.79 11.80
N TYR A 178 -9.66 3.65 11.39
CA TYR A 178 -10.69 3.16 12.30
C TYR A 178 -10.45 1.71 12.73
N GLY A 179 -9.95 0.87 11.82
CA GLY A 179 -9.59 -0.53 12.11
C GLY A 179 -8.55 -0.65 13.20
N GLU A 180 -7.53 0.21 13.18
CA GLU A 180 -6.52 0.30 14.23
C GLU A 180 -7.10 0.82 15.55
N LEU A 181 -7.89 1.89 15.51
CA LEU A 181 -8.51 2.47 16.72
C LEU A 181 -9.40 1.47 17.46
N VAL A 182 -10.15 0.62 16.76
CA VAL A 182 -11.08 -0.31 17.40
C VAL A 182 -10.41 -1.53 18.03
N LYS A 183 -9.09 -1.69 17.91
CA LYS A 183 -8.34 -2.79 18.55
C LYS A 183 -8.33 -2.69 20.08
N THR A 184 -8.58 -1.50 20.65
CA THR A 184 -8.68 -1.30 22.10
C THR A 184 -10.05 -0.74 22.49
N PRO A 185 -10.55 -1.02 23.72
CA PRO A 185 -11.83 -0.46 24.18
C PRO A 185 -11.85 1.07 24.20
N GLN A 186 -10.75 1.71 24.64
CA GLN A 186 -10.62 3.17 24.67
C GLN A 186 -10.57 3.75 23.26
N GLY A 187 -9.76 3.16 22.38
CA GLY A 187 -9.67 3.59 20.98
C GLY A 187 -11.00 3.44 20.25
N LYS A 188 -11.79 2.40 20.54
CA LYS A 188 -13.15 2.22 20.00
C LYS A 188 -14.11 3.33 20.44
N GLN A 189 -14.08 3.73 21.71
CA GLN A 189 -14.90 4.84 22.20
C GLN A 189 -14.54 6.14 21.49
N TRP A 190 -13.24 6.39 21.32
CA TRP A 190 -12.76 7.57 20.62
C TRP A 190 -13.10 7.55 19.13
N ALA A 191 -12.94 6.42 18.45
CA ALA A 191 -13.36 6.18 17.08
C ALA A 191 -14.86 6.50 16.87
N LEU A 192 -15.73 6.07 17.79
CA LEU A 192 -17.15 6.39 17.75
C LEU A 192 -17.40 7.90 17.88
N SER A 193 -16.68 8.59 18.76
CA SER A 193 -16.76 10.04 18.94
C SER A 193 -16.36 10.79 17.66
N ILE A 194 -15.22 10.44 17.07
CA ILE A 194 -14.74 11.05 15.82
C ILE A 194 -15.73 10.74 14.69
N TYR A 195 -16.19 9.50 14.57
CA TYR A 195 -17.10 9.11 13.50
C TYR A 195 -18.42 9.86 13.56
N ARG A 196 -18.99 10.14 14.74
CA ARG A 196 -20.20 10.98 14.86
C ARG A 196 -20.02 12.36 14.22
N LYS A 197 -18.84 12.97 14.38
CA LYS A 197 -18.49 14.28 13.80
C LYS A 197 -18.22 14.21 12.29
N ALA A 198 -17.50 13.18 11.84
CA ALA A 198 -17.09 13.02 10.45
C ALA A 198 -18.18 12.45 9.53
N ARG A 199 -19.08 11.61 10.06
CA ARG A 199 -20.08 10.84 9.31
C ARG A 199 -20.93 11.68 8.35
N PRO A 200 -21.44 12.88 8.68
CA PRO A 200 -22.22 13.69 7.75
C PRO A 200 -21.46 14.04 6.46
N ARG A 201 -20.13 14.17 6.53
CA ARG A 201 -19.27 14.54 5.38
C ARG A 201 -18.86 13.34 4.52
N TYR A 202 -18.87 12.13 5.08
CA TYR A 202 -18.48 10.94 4.33
C TYR A 202 -19.50 10.55 3.26
N HIS A 203 -19.00 10.07 2.11
CA HIS A 203 -19.80 9.40 1.08
C HIS A 203 -20.49 8.14 1.66
N PRO A 204 -21.70 7.76 1.22
CA PRO A 204 -22.42 6.58 1.72
C PRO A 204 -21.59 5.29 1.75
N ILE A 205 -20.78 5.03 0.71
CA ILE A 205 -19.89 3.85 0.66
C ILE A 205 -18.85 3.87 1.80
N THR A 206 -18.28 5.04 2.11
CA THR A 206 -17.34 5.20 3.22
C THR A 206 -18.06 5.01 4.56
N ARG A 207 -19.27 5.55 4.72
CA ARG A 207 -20.09 5.34 5.94
C ARG A 207 -20.36 3.86 6.18
N ALA A 208 -20.73 3.11 5.14
CA ALA A 208 -20.98 1.68 5.25
C ALA A 208 -19.72 0.94 5.72
N ALA A 209 -18.57 1.20 5.08
CA ALA A 209 -17.30 0.57 5.42
C ALA A 209 -16.81 0.89 6.85
N VAL A 210 -16.98 2.13 7.31
CA VAL A 210 -16.60 2.51 8.70
C VAL A 210 -17.58 1.92 9.71
N SER A 211 -18.87 1.89 9.40
CA SER A 211 -19.89 1.28 10.28
C SER A 211 -19.66 -0.21 10.48
N GLU A 212 -19.22 -0.92 9.43
CA GLU A 212 -18.80 -2.33 9.48
C GLU A 212 -17.66 -2.52 10.48
N VAL A 213 -16.55 -1.78 10.32
CA VAL A 213 -15.38 -1.84 11.22
C VAL A 213 -15.76 -1.57 12.68
N LEU A 214 -16.59 -0.55 12.92
CA LEU A 214 -17.02 -0.19 14.29
C LEU A 214 -17.91 -1.26 14.94
N ARG A 215 -18.61 -2.07 14.14
CA ARG A 215 -19.42 -3.20 14.61
C ARG A 215 -18.56 -4.44 14.89
N GLU A 216 -17.62 -4.74 13.99
CA GLU A 216 -16.76 -5.93 14.03
C GLU A 216 -15.71 -5.90 15.15
N GLY A 217 -15.26 -4.72 15.61
CA GLY A 217 -14.37 -4.58 16.76
C GLY A 217 -15.03 -4.94 18.11
N ARG A 218 -15.92 -5.93 18.15
CA ARG A 218 -16.49 -6.57 19.36
C ARG A 218 -15.85 -7.94 19.51
N SER A 219 -14.78 -8.02 20.28
CA SER A 219 -14.37 -9.15 21.14
C SER A 219 -13.16 -8.68 21.94
#